data_AF-A0A0P4VNB3-F1
#
_entry.id   AF-A0A0P4VNB3-F1
#
_cell.length_a   1.000
_cell.length_b   1.000
_cell.length_c   1.000
_cell.angle_alpha   90.00
_cell.angle_beta   90.00
_cell.angle_gamma   90.00
#
_symmetry.space_group_name_H-M   'P 1'
#
loop_
_entity.id
_entity.type
_entity.pdbx_description
1 polymer ?
#
loop_
_entity_poly.entity_id
_entity_poly.type
_entity_poly.pdbx_seq_one_letter_code
_entity_poly.pdbx_strand_id
1 'polypeptide(L)'
;MAAADDSFDQYEEEETGETQSEVAITTGTGGRKRLFSKELRCMMYGFGDDQNPYTESVDLLEDLVIEFITQMTQRAMEVGRSGRVQVEDVMYLVRKDKRKYARVHDLLNMNEELKKARKAFDEVKYAGV
;
A
#
# COMPACT_ATOMS: atom_id res chain seq x y z
N MET A 1 3.05 32.62 39.34
CA MET A 1 2.08 31.85 38.55
C MET A 1 1.99 32.51 37.19
N ALA A 2 2.70 31.97 36.20
CA ALA A 2 2.53 32.26 34.78
C ALA A 2 3.05 31.00 34.06
N ALA A 3 2.10 30.24 33.51
CA ALA A 3 2.30 28.90 33.00
C ALA A 3 3.11 28.90 31.70
N ALA A 4 3.92 27.86 31.53
CA ALA A 4 4.58 27.54 30.27
C ALA A 4 3.52 27.20 29.22
N ASP A 5 3.66 27.81 28.05
CA ASP A 5 2.93 27.48 26.84
C ASP A 5 3.54 26.21 26.25
N ASP A 6 3.02 25.07 26.68
CA ASP A 6 3.26 23.75 26.11
C ASP A 6 2.09 23.46 25.17
N SER A 7 2.12 24.08 23.98
CA SER A 7 1.19 23.79 22.90
C SER A 7 1.57 22.43 22.28
N PHE A 8 1.32 21.37 23.04
CA PHE A 8 1.22 20.01 22.53
C PHE A 8 -0.09 19.93 21.73
N ASP A 9 0.00 20.22 20.43
CA ASP A 9 -1.14 20.03 19.53
C ASP A 9 -1.53 18.55 19.55
N GLN A 10 -2.64 18.32 20.23
CA GLN A 10 -3.32 17.06 20.40
C GLN A 10 -3.78 16.58 19.03
N TYR A 11 -3.09 15.58 18.48
CA TYR A 11 -3.61 14.81 17.36
C TYR A 11 -4.96 14.24 17.78
N GLU A 12 -6.05 14.75 17.20
CA GLU A 12 -7.35 14.12 17.35
C GLU A 12 -7.29 12.73 16.68
N GLU A 13 -7.31 11.68 17.49
CA GLU A 13 -7.66 10.34 17.04
C GLU A 13 -9.13 10.33 16.63
N GLU A 14 -9.41 10.61 15.36
CA GLU A 14 -10.69 10.21 14.78
C GLU A 14 -10.72 8.67 14.68
N GLU A 15 -11.37 8.03 15.66
CA GLU A 15 -11.88 6.66 15.55
C GLU A 15 -12.86 6.59 14.37
N THR A 16 -12.34 6.31 13.18
CA THR A 16 -13.14 5.98 12.01
C THR A 16 -13.21 4.47 11.88
N GLY A 17 -14.34 3.91 12.31
CA GLY A 17 -14.63 2.48 12.30
C GLY A 17 -14.37 1.82 10.94
N GLU A 18 -13.93 0.57 11.02
CA GLU A 18 -13.67 -0.32 9.88
C GLU A 18 -14.93 -0.50 9.02
N THR A 19 -15.14 0.42 8.09
CA THR A 19 -16.08 0.23 6.99
C THR A 19 -15.29 -0.41 5.85
N GLN A 20 -15.59 -1.68 5.58
CA GLN A 20 -15.09 -2.38 4.40
C GLN A 20 -15.56 -1.61 3.15
N SER A 21 -14.71 -0.74 2.62
CA SER A 21 -14.97 -0.04 1.38
C SER A 21 -14.77 -1.01 0.23
N GLU A 22 -15.86 -1.52 -0.35
CA GLU A 22 -15.82 -2.14 -1.67
C GLU A 22 -15.25 -1.12 -2.68
N VAL A 23 -14.11 -1.45 -3.29
CA VAL A 23 -13.40 -0.57 -4.22
C VAL A 23 -14.11 -0.58 -5.57
N ALA A 24 -15.13 0.27 -5.72
CA ALA A 24 -15.72 0.59 -7.01
C ALA A 24 -14.82 1.58 -7.75
N ILE A 25 -14.01 1.09 -8.70
CA ILE A 25 -13.24 1.94 -9.62
C ILE A 25 -14.24 2.55 -10.62
N THR A 26 -14.76 3.73 -10.32
CA THR A 26 -15.65 4.45 -11.24
C THR A 26 -14.82 5.30 -12.22
N THR A 27 -14.70 4.85 -13.46
CA THR A 27 -14.09 5.62 -14.57
C THR A 27 -15.06 6.67 -15.15
N GLY A 28 -15.76 7.41 -14.28
CA GLY A 28 -16.75 8.42 -14.66
C GLY A 28 -16.31 9.82 -14.21
N THR A 29 -16.65 10.82 -15.01
CA THR A 29 -16.32 12.26 -14.89
C THR A 29 -16.96 12.98 -13.69
N GLY A 30 -17.06 12.34 -12.53
CA GLY A 30 -17.30 12.95 -11.22
C GLY A 30 -16.03 12.81 -10.38
N GLY A 31 -15.68 13.84 -9.60
CA GLY A 31 -14.39 13.98 -8.93
C GLY A 31 -13.78 12.65 -8.45
N ARG A 32 -12.55 12.36 -8.88
CA ARG A 32 -11.83 11.13 -8.53
C ARG A 32 -11.76 11.04 -7.01
N LYS A 33 -12.43 10.05 -6.43
CA LYS A 33 -12.30 9.73 -5.00
C LYS A 33 -10.84 9.39 -4.75
N ARG A 34 -10.23 10.07 -3.78
CA ARG A 34 -8.89 9.77 -3.33
C ARG A 34 -8.87 8.44 -2.59
N LEU A 35 -8.03 7.52 -3.02
CA LEU A 35 -7.97 6.14 -2.55
C LEU A 35 -6.90 5.91 -1.49
N PHE A 36 -5.79 6.66 -1.56
CA PHE A 36 -4.58 6.37 -0.79
C PHE A 36 -4.05 7.57 0.00
N SER A 37 -4.82 8.65 0.13
CA SER A 37 -4.33 9.89 0.75
C SER A 37 -3.80 9.72 2.18
N LYS A 38 -4.42 8.84 2.99
CA LYS A 38 -3.97 8.57 4.37
C LYS A 38 -2.66 7.79 4.38
N GLU A 39 -2.59 6.72 3.60
CA GLU A 39 -1.43 5.82 3.54
C GLU A 39 -0.23 6.51 2.89
N LEU A 40 -0.44 7.32 1.85
CA LEU A 40 0.61 8.09 1.19
C LEU A 40 1.22 9.13 2.12
N ARG A 41 0.43 9.78 2.99
CA ARG A 41 0.95 10.70 4.00
C ARG A 41 1.93 10.00 4.96
N CYS A 42 1.54 8.84 5.49
CA CYS A 42 2.41 8.04 6.35
C CYS A 42 3.67 7.55 5.60
N MET A 43 3.53 7.19 4.32
CA MET A 43 4.63 6.75 3.49
C MET A 43 5.62 7.88 3.21
N MET A 44 5.14 9.08 2.87
CA MET A 44 5.97 10.27 2.63
C MET A 44 6.82 10.61 3.86
N TYR A 45 6.21 10.62 5.05
CA TYR A 45 6.93 10.77 6.31
C TYR A 45 7.98 9.67 6.52
N GLY A 46 7.63 8.41 6.23
CA GLY A 46 8.57 7.28 6.30
C GLY A 46 9.77 7.38 5.35
N PHE A 47 9.65 8.17 4.27
CA PHE A 47 10.74 8.51 3.36
C PHE A 47 11.48 9.81 3.73
N GLY A 48 11.11 10.44 4.84
CA GLY A 48 11.78 11.63 5.39
C GLY A 48 11.13 12.97 5.04
N ASP A 49 9.89 12.96 4.53
CA ASP A 49 9.10 14.18 4.38
C ASP A 49 8.57 14.68 5.74
N ASP A 50 7.89 15.82 5.75
CA ASP A 50 7.22 16.36 6.94
C ASP A 50 6.10 15.42 7.42
N GLN A 51 5.77 15.48 8.72
CA GLN A 51 4.66 14.71 9.28
C GLN A 51 3.30 15.14 8.70
N ASN A 52 3.17 16.41 8.33
CA ASN A 52 1.99 16.98 7.69
C ASN A 52 2.32 17.59 6.32
N PRO A 53 2.58 16.76 5.29
CA PRO A 53 2.91 17.23 3.95
C PRO A 53 1.73 17.97 3.30
N TYR A 54 2.03 18.81 2.31
CA TYR A 54 1.00 19.53 1.57
C TYR A 54 0.02 18.58 0.88
N THR A 55 -1.28 18.85 1.02
CA THR A 55 -2.35 18.05 0.39
C THR A 55 -2.17 17.97 -1.12
N GLU A 56 -1.74 19.05 -1.77
CA GLU A 56 -1.46 19.08 -3.20
C GLU A 56 -0.35 18.10 -3.61
N SER A 57 0.66 17.91 -2.75
CA SER A 57 1.75 16.96 -2.98
C SER A 57 1.28 15.52 -2.82
N VAL A 58 0.45 15.24 -1.80
CA VAL A 58 -0.17 13.93 -1.61
C VAL A 58 -1.06 13.58 -2.80
N ASP A 59 -1.89 14.53 -3.25
CA ASP A 59 -2.79 14.39 -4.39
C ASP A 59 -2.05 14.11 -5.70
N LEU A 60 -0.96 14.82 -5.95
CA LEU A 60 -0.10 14.59 -7.11
C LEU A 60 0.55 13.21 -7.04
N LEU A 61 1.08 12.83 -5.87
CA LEU A 61 1.72 11.54 -5.67
C LEU A 61 0.72 10.40 -5.87
N GLU A 62 -0.53 10.58 -5.46
CA GLU A 62 -1.60 9.61 -5.72
C GLU A 62 -1.84 9.42 -7.23
N ASP A 63 -1.92 10.51 -8.00
CA ASP A 63 -2.06 10.46 -9.45
C ASP A 63 -0.88 9.70 -10.10
N LEU A 64 0.35 9.99 -9.66
CA LEU A 64 1.56 9.31 -10.13
C LEU A 64 1.57 7.82 -9.80
N VAL A 65 1.08 7.43 -8.61
CA VAL A 65 1.02 6.03 -8.17
C VAL A 65 -0.01 5.25 -9.00
N ILE A 66 -1.19 5.83 -9.24
CA ILE A 66 -2.24 5.20 -10.07
C ILE A 66 -1.72 5.01 -11.50
N GLU A 67 -1.06 6.02 -12.06
CA GLU A 67 -0.46 5.92 -13.38
C GLU A 67 0.64 4.85 -13.42
N PHE A 68 1.52 4.82 -12.42
CA PHE A 68 2.59 3.83 -12.32
C PHE A 68 2.04 2.40 -12.27
N ILE A 69 1.04 2.13 -11.43
CA ILE A 69 0.40 0.80 -11.31
C ILE A 69 -0.24 0.42 -12.65
N THR A 70 -0.95 1.36 -13.28
CA THR A 70 -1.61 1.14 -14.57
C THR A 70 -0.59 0.76 -15.65
N GLN A 71 0.46 1.56 -15.83
CA GLN A 71 1.49 1.33 -16.83
C GLN A 71 2.27 0.03 -16.55
N MET A 72 2.61 -0.26 -15.29
CA MET A 72 3.30 -1.49 -14.91
C MET A 72 2.45 -2.72 -15.22
N THR A 73 1.15 -2.66 -14.93
CA THR A 73 0.21 -3.77 -15.19
C THR A 73 0.03 -3.99 -16.68
N GLN A 74 -0.08 -2.93 -17.48
CA GLN A 74 -0.15 -3.03 -18.95
C GLN A 74 1.11 -3.70 -19.53
N ARG A 75 2.31 -3.25 -19.12
CA ARG A 75 3.57 -3.89 -19.53
C ARG A 75 3.66 -5.35 -19.09
N ALA A 76 3.11 -5.69 -17.92
CA ALA A 76 3.10 -7.07 -17.45
C ALA A 76 2.20 -7.95 -18.32
N MET A 77 1.05 -7.44 -18.76
CA MET A 77 0.15 -8.14 -19.70
C MET A 77 0.79 -8.36 -21.08
N GLU A 78 1.66 -7.46 -21.53
CA GLU A 78 2.35 -7.59 -22.83
C GLU A 78 3.45 -8.68 -22.81
N VAL A 79 4.09 -8.88 -21.65
CA VAL A 79 5.15 -9.88 -21.49
C VAL A 79 4.58 -11.26 -21.13
N GLY A 80 3.52 -11.27 -20.32
CA GLY A 80 2.90 -12.48 -19.79
C GLY A 80 1.90 -13.14 -20.75
N ARG A 81 1.11 -14.06 -20.20
CA ARG A 81 0.04 -14.70 -20.96
C ARG A 81 -1.13 -13.73 -21.12
N SER A 82 -1.67 -13.64 -22.34
CA SER A 82 -2.86 -12.83 -22.62
C SER A 82 -4.02 -13.18 -21.68
N GLY A 83 -4.62 -12.15 -21.07
CA GLY A 83 -5.79 -12.25 -20.21
C GLY A 83 -5.52 -12.47 -18.71
N ARG A 84 -4.27 -12.66 -18.27
CA ARG A 84 -3.97 -12.76 -16.83
C ARG A 84 -2.55 -12.33 -16.49
N VAL A 85 -2.41 -11.43 -15.52
CA VAL A 85 -1.11 -11.04 -14.94
C VAL A 85 -0.77 -11.97 -13.78
N GLN A 86 0.45 -12.50 -13.78
CA GLN A 86 1.03 -13.30 -12.70
C GLN A 86 2.15 -12.54 -11.99
N VAL A 87 2.58 -13.05 -10.83
CA VAL A 87 3.65 -12.42 -10.02
C VAL A 87 4.98 -12.44 -10.78
N GLU A 88 5.21 -13.52 -11.54
CA GLU A 88 6.39 -13.75 -12.35
C GLU A 88 6.53 -12.67 -13.44
N ASP A 89 5.42 -12.17 -13.99
CA ASP A 89 5.42 -11.13 -15.02
C ASP A 89 5.94 -9.80 -14.45
N VAL A 90 5.47 -9.42 -13.26
CA VAL A 90 5.93 -8.20 -12.57
C VAL A 90 7.38 -8.35 -12.14
N MET A 91 7.76 -9.53 -11.64
CA MET A 91 9.13 -9.84 -11.24
C MET A 91 10.10 -9.79 -12.43
N TYR A 92 9.64 -10.22 -13.61
CA TYR A 92 10.40 -10.09 -14.84
C TYR A 92 10.63 -8.61 -15.21
N LEU A 93 9.63 -7.75 -15.10
CA LEU A 93 9.79 -6.32 -15.40
C LEU A 93 10.85 -5.64 -14.52
N VAL A 94 10.91 -5.99 -13.23
CA VAL A 94 11.86 -5.39 -12.27
C VAL A 94 13.25 -6.04 -12.25
N ARG A 95 13.48 -7.13 -13.00
CA ARG A 95 14.72 -7.94 -12.97
C ARG A 95 16.02 -7.18 -13.18
N LYS A 96 15.98 -6.02 -13.85
CA LYS A 96 17.16 -5.20 -14.12
C LYS A 96 17.61 -4.41 -12.88
N ASP A 97 16.70 -4.10 -11.96
CA ASP A 97 17.00 -3.43 -10.70
C ASP A 97 17.28 -4.47 -9.62
N LYS A 98 18.56 -4.74 -9.37
CA LYS A 98 19.00 -5.78 -8.42
C LYS A 98 18.44 -5.57 -7.01
N ARG A 99 18.31 -4.31 -6.56
CA ARG A 99 17.83 -3.99 -5.21
C ARG A 99 16.34 -4.27 -5.08
N LYS A 100 15.53 -3.81 -6.05
CA LYS A 100 14.09 -4.08 -6.07
C LYS A 100 13.81 -5.57 -6.26
N TYR A 101 14.53 -6.23 -7.15
CA TYR A 101 14.36 -7.65 -7.42
C TYR A 101 14.61 -8.51 -6.17
N ALA A 102 15.73 -8.28 -5.46
CA ALA A 102 16.01 -8.97 -4.20
C ALA A 102 14.93 -8.70 -3.16
N ARG A 103 14.52 -7.42 -3.02
CA ARG A 103 13.49 -7.03 -2.06
C ARG A 103 12.15 -7.71 -2.30
N VAL A 104 11.73 -7.84 -3.56
CA VAL A 104 10.48 -8.55 -3.92
C VAL A 104 10.56 -10.01 -3.50
N HIS A 105 11.69 -10.68 -3.76
CA HIS A 105 11.88 -12.07 -3.37
C HIS A 105 11.81 -12.26 -1.85
N ASP A 106 12.46 -11.39 -1.08
CA ASP A 106 12.42 -11.43 0.39
C ASP A 106 10.99 -11.26 0.93
N LEU A 107 10.24 -10.30 0.38
CA LEU A 107 8.85 -10.03 0.79
C LEU A 107 7.92 -11.21 0.48
N LEU A 108 8.09 -11.87 -0.67
CA LEU A 108 7.31 -13.05 -1.02
C LEU A 108 7.61 -14.22 -0.07
N ASN A 109 8.89 -14.48 0.22
CA ASN A 109 9.30 -15.52 1.15
C ASN A 109 8.72 -15.30 2.56
N MET A 110 8.85 -14.09 3.10
CA MET A 110 8.28 -13.74 4.41
C MET A 110 6.76 -13.92 4.43
N ASN A 111 6.05 -13.56 3.36
CA ASN A 111 4.61 -13.77 3.26
C ASN A 111 4.24 -15.26 3.28
N GLU A 112 5.00 -16.11 2.58
CA GLU A 112 4.81 -17.56 2.65
C GLU A 112 5.06 -18.13 4.05
N GLU A 113 6.11 -17.69 4.73
CA GLU A 113 6.40 -18.10 6.11
C GLU A 113 5.27 -17.70 7.06
N LEU A 114 4.76 -16.47 6.97
CA LEU A 114 3.62 -16.00 7.76
C LEU A 114 2.35 -16.82 7.48
N LYS A 115 2.08 -17.17 6.21
CA LYS A 115 0.95 -18.02 5.85
C LYS A 115 1.09 -19.43 6.44
N LYS A 116 2.29 -20.03 6.37
CA LYS A 116 2.56 -21.35 6.96
C LYS A 116 2.38 -21.33 8.48
N ALA A 117 2.90 -20.29 9.14
CA ALA A 117 2.75 -20.11 10.58
C ALA A 117 1.26 -20.02 10.97
N ARG A 118 0.48 -19.14 10.32
CA ARG A 118 -0.97 -19.01 10.58
C ARG A 118 -1.72 -20.32 10.43
N LYS A 119 -1.44 -21.07 9.36
CA LYS A 119 -2.08 -22.37 9.11
C LYS A 119 -1.78 -23.39 10.22
N ALA A 120 -0.54 -23.44 10.69
CA ALA A 120 -0.15 -24.33 11.79
C ALA A 120 -0.88 -24.00 13.10
N PHE A 121 -1.11 -22.71 13.40
CA PHE A 121 -1.89 -22.30 14.57
C PHE A 121 -3.38 -22.66 14.46
N ASP A 122 -3.97 -22.52 13.26
CA ASP A 122 -5.38 -22.86 13.03
C ASP A 122 -5.63 -24.38 13.15
N GLU A 123 -4.73 -25.21 12.62
CA GLU A 123 -4.82 -26.68 12.72
C GLU A 123 -4.73 -27.18 14.18
N VAL A 124 -3.90 -26.53 15.02
CA VAL A 124 -3.80 -26.86 16.45
C VAL A 124 -5.08 -26.51 17.23
N LYS A 125 -5.80 -25.46 16.80
CA LYS A 125 -7.03 -25.01 17.46
C LYS A 125 -8.21 -25.98 17.26
N TYR A 126 -8.20 -26.79 16.20
CA TYR A 126 -9.23 -27.80 15.91
C TYR A 126 -8.86 -29.22 16.37
N ALA A 127 -7.59 -29.48 16.71
CA ALA A 127 -7.15 -30.77 17.27
C ALA A 127 -7.36 -30.87 18.80
N GLY A 128 -7.86 -29.81 19.43
CA GLY A 128 -8.07 -29.71 20.89
C GLY A 128 -9.53 -29.73 21.35
N VAL A 129 -10.47 -30.17 20.51
CA VAL A 129 -11.89 -30.42 20.88
C VAL A 129 -12.21 -31.90 20.72
#